data_AF-A0A381PYU0-F1
#
_entry.id   AF-A0A381PYU0-F1
#
_cell.length_a   1.000
_cell.length_b   1.000
_cell.length_c   1.000
_cell.angle_alpha   90.00
_cell.angle_beta   90.00
_cell.angle_gamma   90.00
#
_symmetry.space_group_name_H-M   'P 1'
#
loop_
_entity.id
_entity.type
_entity.pdbx_description
1 polymer ?
#
loop_
_entity_poly.entity_id
_entity_poly.type
_entity_poly.pdbx_seq_one_letter_code
_entity_poly.pdbx_strand_id
1 'polypeptide(L)' 'MKKFIPILFISLLFFACSDNDSDLCIDESLADPNKGCTKEYFPVCGCDNVTYSNDCIAEGAGVTSFTIGECNN' A
#
# COMPACT_ATOMS: atom_id res chain seq x y z
N MET A 1 -0.14 -32.05 -13.58
CA MET A 1 -0.65 -33.39 -13.22
C MET A 1 -1.01 -33.38 -11.76
N LYS A 2 -2.31 -33.21 -11.47
CA LYS A 2 -2.88 -33.12 -10.13
C LYS A 2 -2.81 -34.50 -9.48
N LYS A 3 -2.19 -34.63 -8.30
CA LYS A 3 -2.36 -35.82 -7.46
C LYS A 3 -3.41 -35.50 -6.40
N PHE A 4 -4.44 -36.33 -6.43
CA PHE A 4 -5.68 -36.30 -5.65
C PHE A 4 -5.55 -37.23 -4.44
N ILE A 5 -6.01 -36.76 -3.27
CA ILE A 5 -6.88 -37.44 -2.27
C ILE A 5 -6.24 -38.55 -1.37
N PRO A 6 -6.67 -38.76 -0.07
CA PRO A 6 -7.90 -38.34 0.66
C PRO A 6 -7.67 -37.62 2.02
N ILE A 7 -8.47 -36.63 2.44
CA ILE A 7 -9.78 -36.66 3.15
C ILE A 7 -9.69 -37.08 4.64
N LEU A 8 -10.21 -36.19 5.51
CA LEU A 8 -10.59 -36.31 6.93
C LEU A 8 -9.44 -36.16 7.96
N PHE A 9 -9.49 -35.15 8.85
CA PHE A 9 -8.74 -34.98 10.13
C PHE A 9 -7.57 -33.99 10.31
N ILE A 10 -7.37 -32.96 9.47
CA ILE A 10 -6.54 -31.79 9.91
C ILE A 10 -7.31 -30.50 9.59
N SER A 11 -8.27 -30.17 10.46
CA SER A 11 -9.00 -28.90 10.42
C SER A 11 -8.42 -27.85 11.38
N LEU A 12 -7.19 -28.01 11.87
CA LEU A 12 -6.72 -27.26 13.04
C LEU A 12 -5.23 -26.92 13.06
N LEU A 13 -4.57 -26.80 11.91
CA LEU A 13 -3.31 -26.05 11.83
C LEU A 13 -3.35 -25.13 10.61
N PHE A 14 -4.07 -24.02 10.84
CA PHE A 14 -3.67 -22.67 10.46
C PHE A 14 -3.05 -22.53 9.07
N PHE A 15 -3.89 -22.07 8.15
CA PHE A 15 -3.54 -20.95 7.28
C PHE A 15 -2.49 -20.07 7.99
N ALA A 16 -1.22 -20.25 7.64
CA ALA A 16 -0.22 -19.22 7.88
C ALA A 16 -0.36 -18.24 6.71
N CYS A 17 -1.35 -17.35 6.76
CA CYS A 17 -1.22 -16.08 6.06
C CYS A 17 -0.21 -15.26 6.87
N SER A 18 1.00 -15.13 6.35
CA SER A 18 1.99 -14.18 6.86
C SER A 18 1.81 -12.87 6.09
N ASP A 19 0.72 -12.15 6.37
CA ASP A 19 0.58 -10.77 5.91
C ASP A 19 1.38 -9.90 6.89
N ASN A 20 2.71 -9.99 6.79
CA ASN A 20 3.62 -9.02 7.42
C ASN A 20 3.64 -7.78 6.52
N ASP A 21 2.57 -7.00 6.56
CA ASP A 21 2.46 -5.74 5.80
C ASP A 21 2.35 -4.56 6.76
N SER A 22 3.35 -4.42 7.63
CA SER A 22 3.43 -3.30 8.58
C SER A 22 4.73 -2.51 8.48
N ASP A 23 5.52 -2.73 7.43
CA ASP A 23 6.77 -2.00 7.18
C ASP A 23 6.88 -1.42 5.76
N LEU A 24 5.86 -1.62 4.92
CA LEU A 24 5.73 -0.93 3.64
C LEU A 24 4.70 0.19 3.82
N CYS A 25 5.18 1.41 3.71
CA CYS A 25 4.37 2.63 3.78
C CYS A 25 3.54 2.88 2.49
N ILE A 26 3.46 1.87 1.61
CA ILE A 26 2.63 1.87 0.40
C ILE A 26 1.58 0.78 0.59
N ASP A 27 0.32 1.20 0.70
CA ASP A 27 -0.84 0.32 0.74
C ASP A 27 -1.56 0.37 -0.61
N GLU A 28 -1.32 -0.65 -1.43
CA GLU A 28 -1.93 -0.76 -2.77
C GLU A 28 -3.47 -0.84 -2.69
N SER A 29 -4.03 -1.31 -1.57
CA SER A 29 -5.48 -1.38 -1.40
C SER A 29 -6.14 0.01 -1.21
N LEU A 30 -5.35 1.03 -0.87
CA LEU A 30 -5.78 2.42 -0.73
C LEU A 30 -5.59 3.25 -2.01
N ALA A 31 -4.85 2.74 -3.00
CA ALA A 31 -4.63 3.45 -4.24
C ALA A 31 -5.93 3.59 -5.05
N ASP A 32 -6.29 4.84 -5.39
CA ASP A 32 -7.48 5.16 -6.17
C ASP A 32 -7.11 6.13 -7.31
N PRO A 33 -7.02 5.66 -8.57
CA PRO A 33 -6.72 6.51 -9.72
C PRO A 33 -7.83 7.52 -10.05
N ASN A 34 -9.02 7.37 -9.45
CA ASN A 34 -10.14 8.30 -9.61
C ASN A 34 -10.31 9.24 -8.42
N LYS A 35 -9.39 9.23 -7.44
CA LYS A 35 -9.45 10.12 -6.28
C LYS A 35 -9.47 11.57 -6.74
N GLY A 36 -10.54 12.28 -6.38
CA GLY A 36 -10.70 13.69 -6.70
C GLY A 36 -9.83 14.56 -5.80
N CYS A 37 -8.69 15.02 -6.32
CA CYS A 37 -7.81 15.95 -5.62
C CYS A 37 -7.86 17.36 -6.23
N THR A 38 -7.63 18.36 -5.37
CA THR A 38 -7.37 19.73 -5.80
C THR A 38 -6.05 19.80 -6.58
N LYS A 39 -5.89 20.85 -7.39
CA LYS A 39 -4.66 21.11 -8.15
C LYS A 39 -3.72 22.08 -7.43
N GLU A 40 -3.90 22.27 -6.13
CA GLU A 40 -3.02 23.12 -5.33
C GLU A 40 -1.66 22.46 -5.18
N TYR A 41 -0.61 23.28 -5.20
CA TYR A 41 0.76 22.82 -5.08
C TYR A 41 1.23 23.01 -3.65
N PHE A 42 1.12 21.95 -2.86
CA PHE A 42 1.61 21.83 -1.48
C PHE A 42 2.38 20.53 -1.35
N PRO A 43 3.60 20.47 -1.90
CA PRO A 43 4.27 19.20 -2.15
C PRO A 43 4.54 18.43 -0.86
N VAL A 44 4.53 17.11 -0.98
CA VAL A 44 4.92 16.17 0.07
C VAL A 44 5.90 15.15 -0.50
N CYS A 45 6.85 14.71 0.31
CA CYS A 45 7.80 13.66 -0.02
C CYS A 45 7.29 12.36 0.59
N GLY A 46 6.86 11.45 -0.28
CA GLY A 46 6.44 10.11 0.10
C GLY A 46 7.58 9.29 0.68
N CYS A 47 7.22 8.30 1.48
CA CYS A 47 8.17 7.33 2.02
C CYS A 47 8.87 6.47 0.95
N ASP A 48 8.36 6.48 -0.29
CA ASP A 48 8.96 5.89 -1.49
C ASP A 48 9.96 6.83 -2.19
N ASN A 49 10.26 7.99 -1.58
CA ASN A 49 11.09 9.06 -2.13
C ASN A 49 10.55 9.68 -3.43
N VAL A 50 9.22 9.63 -3.62
CA VAL A 50 8.53 10.34 -4.69
C VAL A 50 7.92 11.63 -4.16
N THR A 51 8.17 12.75 -4.85
CA THR A 51 7.47 14.01 -4.60
C THR A 51 6.08 13.96 -5.20
N TYR A 52 5.06 14.16 -4.38
CA TYR A 52 3.67 14.33 -4.82
C TYR A 52 3.28 15.80 -4.76
N SER A 53 2.44 16.25 -5.69
CA SER A 53 2.04 17.68 -5.77
C SER A 53 1.26 18.18 -4.56
N ASN A 54 0.58 17.26 -3.86
CA ASN A 54 -0.03 17.47 -2.55
C ASN A 54 -0.27 16.13 -1.84
N ASP A 55 -0.67 16.21 -0.58
CA ASP A 55 -1.03 15.07 0.29
C ASP A 55 -2.15 14.20 -0.29
N CYS A 56 -3.20 14.80 -0.84
CA CYS A 56 -4.31 14.05 -1.45
C CYS A 56 -3.83 13.13 -2.58
N ILE A 57 -2.93 13.63 -3.44
CA ILE A 57 -2.34 12.85 -4.53
C ILE A 57 -1.43 11.74 -3.99
N ALA A 58 -0.65 11.99 -2.93
CA ALA A 58 0.17 10.96 -2.28
C ALA A 58 -0.69 9.82 -1.72
N GLU A 59 -1.73 10.15 -0.96
CA GLU A 59 -2.69 9.16 -0.44
C GLU A 59 -3.41 8.41 -1.57
N GLY A 60 -3.75 9.10 -2.68
CA GLY A 60 -4.37 8.46 -3.84
C GLY A 60 -3.46 7.47 -4.56
N ALA A 61 -2.15 7.58 -4.37
CA ALA A 61 -1.16 6.61 -4.83
C ALA A 61 -0.91 5.47 -3.82
N GLY A 62 -1.65 5.43 -2.70
CA GLY A 62 -1.48 4.44 -1.65
C GLY A 62 -0.37 4.78 -0.64
N VAL A 63 0.19 5.99 -0.68
CA VAL A 63 1.23 6.41 0.28
C VAL A 63 0.60 6.68 1.64
N THR A 64 1.02 5.92 2.66
CA THR A 64 0.50 6.03 4.04
C THR A 64 1.38 6.89 4.95
N SER A 65 2.56 7.29 4.49
CA SER A 65 3.48 8.17 5.24
C SER A 65 4.26 9.08 4.30
N PHE A 66 4.29 10.37 4.62
CA PHE A 66 5.01 11.40 3.87
C PHE A 66 5.44 12.56 4.78
N THR A 67 6.40 13.35 4.30
CA THR A 67 6.85 14.59 4.96
C THR A 67 6.48 15.81 4.13
N ILE A 68 6.30 16.97 4.78
CA ILE A 68 5.97 18.23 4.09
C ILE A 68 7.18 18.70 3.28
N GLY A 69 6.94 19.09 2.03
CA GLY A 69 7.96 19.54 1.09
C GLY A 69 8.29 18.49 0.03
N GLU A 70 9.10 18.88 -0.95
CA GLU A 70 9.61 17.96 -1.97
C GLU A 70 10.69 17.03 -1.37
N CYS A 71 10.97 15.91 -2.03
CA CYS A 71 12.12 15.07 -1.67
C CYS A 71 13.44 15.77 -2.01
N ASN A 72 14.46 15.57 -1.17
CA ASN A 72 15.79 16.18 -1.30
C ASN A 72 16.76 15.27 -2.09
N ASN A 73 16.39 14.87 -3.31
CA ASN A 73 17.15 13.90 -4.11
C ASN A 73 18.40 14.49 -4.77
#